data_AF-A0A1Z4C3Z2-F1
#
_entry.id   AF-A0A1Z4C3Z2-F1
#
_cell.length_a   1.000
_cell.length_b   1.000
_cell.length_c   1.000
_cell.angle_alpha   90.00
_cell.angle_beta   90.00
_cell.angle_gamma   90.00
#
_symmetry.space_group_name_H-M   'P 1'
#
loop_
_entity.id
_entity.type
_entity.pdbx_description
1 polymer ?
#
loop_
_entity_poly.entity_id
_entity_poly.type
_entity_poly.pdbx_seq_one_letter_code
_entity_poly.pdbx_strand_id
1 'polypeptide(L)'
;MLTRACLFILTLVIAGLPSAYASFPMAVGPEITALAIAPSNSRILYVGTRYEGIFKSTDRGNSWQYLNKSTELQGIGIIVVDPLHPNILYTKTFLEPLGLYKSTDAGRSWQQINGFLNVNAVAINPQTPNNLIVASVERGLCLSEDGGKEWRPVYSGTGVYSVAYDPQDPRWVFAGTKRGILQSMDGGSSWRELKTGLTYEGKPVPMRELTVTKRAKPLLYAHGLGLMTSEDGANWQEIDGICGNYTVAPSAPNRVYVNCDRFSRFDSARSSVDRSRFLVSDDYGASWRPAGKELPDSWFATAMAVAPDNPQIVFAAWQGGGVYRSTNGGKTWQSGSQGLLYPKADDNSGYLQQPPLHKAVMDGNLRRVKHLLQHHADVNEISDTQMTPLLWAAERGTPAILKALLAHGARLVASGDSQPLHYAVQANNIAMVKSLLKAGVDINAQVKNYWDTPLTLSFRIHKQRSSLYATIDPEDNTQYPSANPFNPMTKLLIEKGADLHNARVMVKAIEYGDLALVEALYRKGAVLAEHDGDGNAIDLVSNAASNCKPDIVKYLLDKGLVPKRGANDKQTHTPLGNYSCNDKLDKDRLKALDATIK
;
A
#
# COMPACT_ATOMS: atom_id res chain seq x y z
N MET A 1 73.97 -12.91 23.59
CA MET A 1 73.91 -13.54 22.25
C MET A 1 72.43 -13.52 21.85
N LEU A 2 71.98 -12.81 20.80
CA LEU A 2 72.40 -12.82 19.39
C LEU A 2 72.24 -14.26 18.81
N THR A 3 71.57 -14.53 17.67
CA THR A 3 71.10 -13.63 16.59
C THR A 3 69.96 -14.26 15.75
N ARG A 4 69.36 -13.46 14.86
CA ARG A 4 68.46 -13.89 13.76
C ARG A 4 69.21 -14.66 12.65
N ALA A 5 68.51 -15.56 11.94
CA ALA A 5 68.52 -15.77 10.47
C ALA A 5 67.51 -16.92 10.14
N CYS A 6 66.40 -16.77 9.42
CA CYS A 6 66.17 -16.35 8.02
C CYS A 6 66.88 -17.20 6.95
N LEU A 7 66.11 -18.05 6.24
CA LEU A 7 66.27 -18.24 4.79
C LEU A 7 64.91 -18.52 4.10
N PHE A 8 64.77 -17.97 2.90
CA PHE A 8 63.55 -17.74 2.11
C PHE A 8 63.19 -18.89 1.14
N ILE A 9 61.99 -18.72 0.49
CA ILE A 9 61.51 -19.30 -0.79
C ILE A 9 60.84 -20.71 -0.70
N LEU A 10 59.73 -21.01 -1.41
CA LEU A 10 58.93 -20.27 -2.41
C LEU A 10 57.42 -20.22 -2.07
N THR A 11 56.66 -19.27 -2.64
CA THR A 11 55.18 -19.27 -2.71
C THR A 11 54.65 -20.03 -3.94
N LEU A 12 53.56 -20.80 -3.79
CA LEU A 12 52.64 -21.05 -4.91
C LEU A 12 51.21 -20.66 -4.52
N VAL A 13 50.63 -19.75 -5.29
CA VAL A 13 49.24 -19.32 -5.16
C VAL A 13 48.34 -20.30 -5.90
N ILE A 14 47.30 -20.81 -5.23
CA ILE A 14 46.12 -21.36 -5.92
C ILE A 14 44.92 -20.51 -5.49
N ALA A 15 44.37 -19.79 -6.46
CA ALA A 15 43.21 -18.93 -6.24
C ALA A 15 41.93 -19.77 -6.09
N GLY A 16 41.39 -19.82 -4.88
CA GLY A 16 40.01 -20.23 -4.62
C GLY A 16 39.12 -18.98 -4.57
N LEU A 17 38.12 -18.90 -5.45
CA LEU A 17 37.20 -17.77 -5.56
C LEU A 17 36.50 -17.45 -4.23
N PRO A 18 36.33 -16.17 -3.83
CA PRO A 18 35.55 -15.83 -2.65
C PRO A 18 34.07 -16.19 -2.87
N SER A 19 33.52 -17.01 -1.99
CA SER A 19 32.10 -17.40 -1.97
C SER A 19 31.21 -16.23 -1.52
N ALA A 20 30.98 -15.29 -2.44
CA ALA A 20 30.24 -14.06 -2.22
C ALA A 20 28.71 -14.27 -2.14
N TYR A 21 28.23 -14.91 -1.06
CA TYR A 21 26.81 -14.95 -0.69
C TYR A 21 26.60 -14.84 0.84
N ALA A 22 27.03 -13.73 1.42
CA ALA A 22 26.51 -13.29 2.72
C ALA A 22 25.05 -12.83 2.52
N SER A 23 24.09 -13.65 2.93
CA SER A 23 22.67 -13.28 2.83
C SER A 23 22.35 -12.19 3.85
N PHE A 24 22.13 -10.95 3.39
CA PHE A 24 21.74 -9.84 4.25
C PHE A 24 20.41 -10.15 4.98
N PRO A 25 20.31 -9.89 6.30
CA PRO A 25 19.02 -9.92 6.98
C PRO A 25 18.19 -8.71 6.52
N MET A 26 17.03 -8.99 5.91
CA MET A 26 16.02 -7.97 5.61
C MET A 26 15.58 -7.35 6.95
N ALA A 27 15.72 -6.02 7.07
CA ALA A 27 15.41 -5.33 8.31
C ALA A 27 13.89 -5.29 8.50
N VAL A 28 13.38 -6.03 9.49
CA VAL A 28 11.98 -5.93 9.92
C VAL A 28 11.85 -4.62 10.69
N GLY A 29 11.04 -3.69 10.18
CA GLY A 29 10.81 -2.38 10.78
C GLY A 29 9.40 -1.85 10.49
N PRO A 30 8.98 -0.77 11.17
CA PRO A 30 7.65 -0.19 10.99
C PRO A 30 7.47 0.38 9.58
N GLU A 31 6.21 0.60 9.19
CA GLU A 31 5.86 1.25 7.93
C GLU A 31 6.19 2.75 8.00
N ILE A 32 7.40 3.13 7.57
CA ILE A 32 7.83 4.53 7.54
C ILE A 32 7.07 5.27 6.44
N THR A 33 6.44 6.38 6.80
CA THR A 33 5.61 7.23 5.91
C THR A 33 6.12 8.66 5.81
N ALA A 34 6.98 9.10 6.73
CA ALA A 34 7.67 10.38 6.67
C ALA A 34 9.10 10.28 7.24
N LEU A 35 10.04 11.05 6.69
CA LEU A 35 11.43 11.16 7.16
C LEU A 35 11.87 12.62 7.06
N ALA A 36 12.41 13.17 8.15
CA ALA A 36 12.92 14.53 8.20
C ALA A 36 14.26 14.60 8.94
N ILE A 37 15.15 15.49 8.47
CA ILE A 37 16.44 15.79 9.10
C ILE A 37 16.36 17.25 9.58
N ALA A 38 16.81 17.53 10.80
CA ALA A 38 16.80 18.90 11.30
C ALA A 38 17.80 19.78 10.52
N PRO A 39 17.38 20.91 9.90
CA PRO A 39 18.23 21.71 9.02
C PRO A 39 19.52 22.22 9.68
N SER A 40 19.44 22.62 10.95
CA SER A 40 20.57 23.12 11.74
C SER A 40 21.44 22.03 12.40
N ASN A 41 21.02 20.76 12.39
CA ASN A 41 21.80 19.67 12.97
C ASN A 41 21.46 18.30 12.38
N SER A 42 22.27 17.82 11.42
CA SER A 42 22.02 16.55 10.75
C SER A 42 22.12 15.30 11.64
N ARG A 43 22.58 15.42 12.89
CA ARG A 43 22.47 14.33 13.87
C ARG A 43 21.04 14.07 14.32
N ILE A 44 20.17 15.08 14.24
CA ILE A 44 18.78 14.99 14.66
C ILE A 44 17.92 14.61 13.45
N LEU A 45 17.27 13.45 13.53
CA LEU A 45 16.31 12.99 12.54
C LEU A 45 15.00 12.62 13.22
N TYR A 46 13.91 12.71 12.46
CA TYR A 46 12.59 12.24 12.84
C TYR A 46 12.06 11.33 11.75
N VAL A 47 11.40 10.23 12.15
CA VAL A 47 10.57 9.44 11.24
C VAL A 47 9.15 9.36 11.76
N GLY A 48 8.23 9.51 10.82
CA GLY A 48 6.82 9.24 11.01
C GLY A 48 6.50 7.88 10.43
N THR A 49 5.66 7.13 11.13
CA THR A 49 5.19 5.82 10.70
C THR A 49 3.67 5.80 10.55
N ARG A 50 3.17 4.76 9.91
CA ARG A 50 1.74 4.62 9.67
C ARG A 50 0.92 4.34 10.92
N TYR A 51 1.43 3.60 11.90
CA TYR A 51 0.63 3.12 13.04
C TYR A 51 1.25 3.43 14.40
N GLU A 52 2.57 3.35 14.51
CA GLU A 52 3.30 3.55 15.76
C GLU A 52 3.44 5.05 16.10
N GLY A 53 3.58 5.91 15.10
CA GLY A 53 3.65 7.37 15.27
C GLY A 53 5.03 7.92 14.97
N ILE A 54 5.64 8.66 15.91
CA ILE A 54 6.89 9.40 15.66
C ILE A 54 8.05 8.87 16.51
N PHE A 55 9.18 8.65 15.84
CA PHE A 55 10.48 8.34 16.44
C PHE A 55 11.50 9.43 16.13
N LYS A 56 12.51 9.57 16.99
CA LYS A 56 13.63 10.51 16.84
C LYS A 56 14.96 9.81 16.98
N SER A 57 15.91 10.17 16.12
CA SER A 57 17.33 9.87 16.30
C SER A 57 18.09 11.13 16.69
N THR A 58 19.16 10.97 17.48
CA THR A 58 20.12 12.03 17.83
C THR A 58 21.55 11.67 17.41
N ASP A 59 21.73 10.59 16.65
CA ASP A 59 23.03 10.00 16.31
C ASP A 59 23.23 9.76 14.81
N ARG A 60 22.50 10.49 13.95
CA ARG A 60 22.44 10.28 12.48
C ARG A 60 21.78 8.96 12.07
N GLY A 61 20.69 8.58 12.73
CA GLY A 61 19.88 7.41 12.38
C GLY A 61 20.59 6.08 12.61
N ASN A 62 21.52 6.01 13.57
CA ASN A 62 22.08 4.74 14.03
C ASN A 62 21.14 4.10 15.08
N SER A 63 20.51 4.90 15.93
CA SER A 63 19.47 4.47 16.87
C SER A 63 18.31 5.47 16.95
N TRP A 64 17.14 4.95 17.35
CA TRP A 64 15.89 5.70 17.41
C TRP A 64 15.19 5.55 18.77
N GLN A 65 14.61 6.66 19.23
CA GLN A 65 13.80 6.76 20.42
C GLN A 65 12.34 7.00 20.02
N TYR A 66 11.43 6.18 20.54
CA TYR A 66 9.99 6.41 20.45
C TYR A 66 9.56 7.64 21.26
N LEU A 67 8.82 8.57 20.65
CA LEU A 67 8.42 9.82 21.29
C LEU A 67 6.93 9.91 21.67
N ASN A 68 6.05 9.18 20.97
CA ASN A 68 4.60 9.35 20.99
C ASN A 68 3.92 8.69 22.22
N LYS A 69 4.43 8.97 23.42
CA LYS A 69 3.97 8.36 24.69
C LYS A 69 2.73 9.04 25.31
N SER A 70 2.26 10.15 24.74
CA SER A 70 1.32 11.08 25.38
C SER A 70 0.12 11.47 24.53
N THR A 71 0.15 11.22 23.21
CA THR A 71 -0.79 11.83 22.24
C THR A 71 -1.25 10.89 21.12
N GLU A 72 -0.83 9.62 21.11
CA GLU A 72 -1.32 8.55 20.21
C GLU A 72 -1.46 8.92 18.71
N LEU A 73 -0.62 9.83 18.19
CA LEU A 73 -0.70 10.24 16.79
C LEU A 73 -0.37 9.08 15.83
N GLN A 74 -1.32 8.70 14.98
CA GLN A 74 -1.15 7.68 13.94
C GLN A 74 -1.18 8.28 12.53
N GLY A 75 -0.74 7.53 11.52
CA GLY A 75 -0.77 7.93 10.12
C GLY A 75 0.06 9.17 9.85
N ILE A 76 1.34 9.17 10.20
CA ILE A 76 2.17 10.38 10.09
C ILE A 76 2.53 10.67 8.62
N GLY A 77 1.92 11.69 8.03
CA GLY A 77 2.03 11.98 6.59
C GLY A 77 3.19 12.88 6.18
N ILE A 78 3.58 13.84 7.03
CA ILE A 78 4.75 14.73 6.82
C ILE A 78 5.37 15.04 8.19
N ILE A 79 6.66 15.35 8.22
CA ILE A 79 7.30 15.99 9.38
C ILE A 79 8.11 17.18 8.88
N VAL A 80 7.90 18.35 9.45
CA VAL A 80 8.64 19.57 9.12
C VAL A 80 9.27 20.13 10.39
N VAL A 81 10.58 20.33 10.36
CA VAL A 81 11.40 20.75 11.50
C VAL A 81 11.70 22.24 11.40
N ASP A 82 11.51 23.00 12.48
CA ASP A 82 11.94 24.40 12.53
C ASP A 82 13.46 24.47 12.25
N PRO A 83 13.89 25.25 11.24
CA PRO A 83 15.28 25.27 10.77
C PRO A 83 16.25 25.85 11.81
N LEU A 84 15.79 26.74 12.68
CA LEU A 84 16.60 27.35 13.74
C LEU A 84 16.43 26.65 15.09
N HIS A 85 15.28 26.01 15.33
CA HIS A 85 14.93 25.38 16.61
C HIS A 85 14.49 23.91 16.44
N PRO A 86 15.39 22.91 16.35
CA PRO A 86 15.04 21.49 16.14
C PRO A 86 14.13 20.80 17.17
N ASN A 87 13.69 21.52 18.21
CA ASN A 87 12.67 21.11 19.16
C ASN A 87 11.24 21.51 18.74
N ILE A 88 11.10 22.45 17.80
CA ILE A 88 9.80 22.87 17.25
C ILE A 88 9.56 22.08 15.96
N LEU A 89 8.41 21.40 15.88
CA LEU A 89 8.05 20.48 14.81
C LEU A 89 6.60 20.68 14.41
N TYR A 90 6.29 20.42 13.14
CA TYR A 90 4.92 20.32 12.64
C TYR A 90 4.75 18.97 11.94
N THR A 91 3.60 18.34 12.14
CA THR A 91 3.25 17.04 11.54
C THR A 91 1.77 17.03 11.16
N LYS A 92 1.39 16.20 10.19
CA LYS A 92 -0.03 15.96 9.88
C LYS A 92 -0.36 14.48 9.93
N THR A 93 -1.50 14.14 10.50
CA THR A 93 -2.05 12.79 10.50
C THR A 93 -2.91 12.54 9.26
N PHE A 94 -2.96 11.30 8.78
CA PHE A 94 -3.91 10.82 7.76
C PHE A 94 -4.75 9.63 8.25
N LEU A 95 -4.55 9.21 9.50
CA LEU A 95 -5.48 8.37 10.25
C LEU A 95 -6.11 9.21 11.37
N GLU A 96 -7.27 8.80 11.85
CA GLU A 96 -7.96 9.54 12.93
C GLU A 96 -7.15 9.51 14.24
N PRO A 97 -7.09 10.62 15.00
CA PRO A 97 -7.71 11.92 14.73
C PRO A 97 -6.97 12.74 13.66
N LEU A 98 -7.66 13.11 12.58
CA LEU A 98 -7.10 13.89 11.47
C LEU A 98 -6.72 15.32 11.89
N GLY A 99 -5.55 15.78 11.44
CA GLY A 99 -5.22 17.20 11.41
C GLY A 99 -3.74 17.56 11.40
N LEU A 100 -3.50 18.86 11.54
CA LEU A 100 -2.18 19.46 11.73
C LEU A 100 -1.84 19.55 13.23
N TYR A 101 -0.64 19.15 13.61
CA TYR A 101 -0.16 19.18 14.99
C TYR A 101 1.20 19.87 15.09
N LYS A 102 1.39 20.62 16.18
CA LYS A 102 2.66 21.28 16.54
C LYS A 102 3.25 20.63 17.79
N SER A 103 4.56 20.46 17.81
CA SER A 103 5.33 20.18 19.02
C SER A 103 6.33 21.31 19.28
N THR A 104 6.64 21.57 20.55
CA THR A 104 7.66 22.53 21.00
C THR A 104 8.73 21.88 21.88
N ASP A 105 8.61 20.58 22.18
CA ASP A 105 9.46 19.82 23.10
C ASP A 105 10.26 18.70 22.39
N ALA A 106 10.41 18.84 21.07
CA ALA A 106 11.06 17.90 20.18
C ALA A 106 10.30 16.59 19.94
N GLY A 107 8.96 16.69 19.90
CA GLY A 107 8.02 15.63 19.50
C GLY A 107 7.52 14.74 20.63
N ARG A 108 7.77 15.09 21.90
CA ARG A 108 7.33 14.31 23.08
C ARG A 108 5.88 14.61 23.47
N SER A 109 5.39 15.80 23.11
CA SER A 109 3.98 16.19 23.18
C SER A 109 3.59 16.99 21.94
N TRP A 110 2.29 16.97 21.61
CA TRP A 110 1.73 17.56 20.41
C TRP A 110 0.42 18.28 20.73
N GLN A 111 0.24 19.46 20.15
CA GLN A 111 -0.99 20.25 20.21
C GLN A 111 -1.59 20.34 18.81
N GLN A 112 -2.87 20.02 18.65
CA GLN A 112 -3.59 20.17 17.38
C GLN A 112 -3.76 21.66 17.04
N ILE A 113 -3.56 22.01 15.77
CA ILE A 113 -3.85 23.34 15.23
C ILE A 113 -5.26 23.33 14.65
N ASN A 114 -6.17 24.05 15.31
CA ASN A 114 -7.60 24.02 14.97
C ASN A 114 -7.89 24.53 13.55
N GLY A 115 -8.80 23.82 12.87
CA GLY A 115 -9.29 24.20 11.54
C GLY A 115 -8.45 23.72 10.35
N PHE A 116 -7.48 22.83 10.57
CA PHE A 116 -6.71 22.16 9.51
C PHE A 116 -6.84 20.64 9.66
N LEU A 117 -7.83 20.05 8.99
CA LEU A 117 -8.05 18.60 8.99
C LEU A 117 -7.27 17.93 7.85
N ASN A 118 -7.44 18.38 6.60
CA ASN A 118 -6.73 17.83 5.44
C ASN A 118 -5.59 18.74 4.97
N VAL A 119 -4.41 18.59 5.58
CA VAL A 119 -3.18 19.28 5.14
C VAL A 119 -2.45 18.49 4.06
N ASN A 120 -2.07 19.19 2.99
CA ASN A 120 -1.21 18.66 1.93
C ASN A 120 0.27 18.96 2.21
N ALA A 121 0.60 20.21 2.57
CA ALA A 121 1.97 20.63 2.84
C ALA A 121 2.05 21.74 3.90
N VAL A 122 3.23 21.83 4.54
CA VAL A 122 3.60 22.86 5.52
C VAL A 122 4.99 23.36 5.15
N ALA A 123 5.17 24.67 5.05
CA ALA A 123 6.45 25.31 4.79
C ALA A 123 6.78 26.28 5.93
N ILE A 124 8.00 26.18 6.47
CA ILE A 124 8.52 27.07 7.52
C ILE A 124 9.49 28.05 6.87
N ASN A 125 9.37 29.34 7.17
CA ASN A 125 10.32 30.33 6.69
C ASN A 125 11.73 30.04 7.26
N PRO A 126 12.75 29.88 6.40
CA PRO A 126 14.10 29.47 6.79
C PRO A 126 14.84 30.48 7.68
N GLN A 127 14.43 31.74 7.68
CA GLN A 127 15.09 32.83 8.42
C GLN A 127 14.23 33.38 9.55
N THR A 128 12.89 33.29 9.44
CA THR A 128 11.94 33.73 10.46
C THR A 128 10.89 32.64 10.77
N PRO A 129 11.22 31.56 11.51
CA PRO A 129 10.38 30.36 11.63
C PRO A 129 8.97 30.51 12.23
N ASN A 130 8.63 31.69 12.77
CA ASN A 130 7.24 32.02 13.12
C ASN A 130 6.36 32.21 11.88
N ASN A 131 6.95 32.49 10.72
CA ASN A 131 6.25 32.64 9.45
C ASN A 131 6.09 31.26 8.80
N LEU A 132 4.85 30.80 8.70
CA LEU A 132 4.46 29.46 8.26
C LEU A 132 3.41 29.53 7.18
N ILE A 133 3.54 28.71 6.14
CA ILE A 133 2.49 28.55 5.12
C ILE A 133 1.99 27.11 5.14
N VAL A 134 0.66 26.95 5.20
CA VAL A 134 -0.02 25.65 5.17
C VAL A 134 -0.90 25.58 3.92
N ALA A 135 -0.70 24.53 3.12
CA ALA A 135 -1.63 24.14 2.07
C ALA A 135 -2.62 23.11 2.63
N SER A 136 -3.90 23.45 2.65
CA SER A 136 -4.99 22.56 3.06
C SER A 136 -6.05 22.44 1.97
N VAL A 137 -6.78 21.32 1.99
CA VAL A 137 -7.86 21.07 1.03
C VAL A 137 -9.02 22.03 1.24
N GLU A 138 -9.32 22.37 2.50
CA GLU A 138 -10.50 23.16 2.87
C GLU A 138 -10.28 24.68 2.74
N ARG A 139 -9.04 25.16 2.90
CA ARG A 139 -8.74 26.61 2.97
C ARG A 139 -7.77 27.13 1.92
N GLY A 140 -7.25 26.28 1.03
CA GLY A 140 -6.19 26.65 0.10
C GLY A 140 -4.87 26.93 0.84
N LEU A 141 -4.24 28.07 0.58
CA LEU A 141 -3.06 28.52 1.32
C LEU A 141 -3.46 29.43 2.48
N CYS A 142 -2.97 29.10 3.68
CA CYS A 142 -3.03 29.96 4.85
C CYS A 142 -1.61 30.33 5.31
N LEU A 143 -1.40 31.59 5.67
CA LEU A 143 -0.17 32.13 6.26
C LEU A 143 -0.41 32.39 7.75
N SER A 144 0.59 32.05 8.56
CA SER A 144 0.73 32.46 9.96
C SER A 144 2.05 33.21 10.13
N GLU A 145 2.08 34.18 11.04
CA GLU A 145 3.25 35.05 11.32
C GLU A 145 3.67 34.98 12.81
N ASP A 146 3.03 34.11 13.59
CA ASP A 146 3.19 33.98 15.06
C ASP A 146 3.54 32.55 15.52
N GLY A 147 3.97 31.70 14.58
CA GLY A 147 4.27 30.30 14.81
C GLY A 147 3.02 29.40 14.85
N GLY A 148 1.94 29.79 14.17
CA GLY A 148 0.79 28.93 13.94
C GLY A 148 -0.33 29.03 14.97
N LYS A 149 -0.40 30.13 15.73
CA LYS A 149 -1.52 30.40 16.65
C LYS A 149 -2.66 31.07 15.87
N GLU A 150 -2.35 32.11 15.10
CA GLU A 150 -3.28 32.77 14.17
C GLU A 150 -2.94 32.46 12.71
N TRP A 151 -3.98 32.43 11.86
CA TRP A 151 -3.89 32.04 10.45
C TRP A 151 -4.80 32.92 9.59
N ARG A 152 -4.25 33.49 8.52
CA ARG A 152 -5.00 34.21 7.49
C ARG A 152 -4.96 33.48 6.14
N PRO A 153 -6.08 33.33 5.43
CA PRO A 153 -6.06 32.80 4.06
C PRO A 153 -5.36 33.81 3.13
N VAL A 154 -4.46 33.31 2.28
CA VAL A 154 -3.68 34.11 1.31
C VAL A 154 -3.90 33.67 -0.14
N TYR A 155 -4.48 32.49 -0.35
CA TYR A 155 -4.96 32.02 -1.66
C TYR A 155 -6.07 30.99 -1.48
N SER A 156 -7.24 31.22 -2.08
CA SER A 156 -8.45 30.41 -1.89
C SER A 156 -8.63 29.27 -2.92
N GLY A 157 -7.72 29.10 -3.87
CA GLY A 157 -7.80 28.04 -4.87
C GLY A 157 -7.49 26.65 -4.27
N THR A 158 -8.27 25.65 -4.68
CA THR A 158 -8.12 24.27 -4.22
C THR A 158 -7.08 23.48 -5.01
N GLY A 159 -6.60 22.38 -4.45
CA GLY A 159 -5.63 21.50 -5.12
C GLY A 159 -4.21 22.04 -5.14
N VAL A 160 -3.79 22.73 -4.08
CA VAL A 160 -2.37 22.99 -3.78
C VAL A 160 -1.78 21.79 -3.05
N TYR A 161 -0.70 21.22 -3.57
CA TYR A 161 -0.11 19.96 -3.13
C TYR A 161 1.18 20.15 -2.34
N SER A 162 2.02 21.13 -2.71
CA SER A 162 3.31 21.42 -2.09
C SER A 162 3.53 22.93 -1.95
N VAL A 163 4.35 23.32 -0.97
CA VAL A 163 4.79 24.70 -0.74
C VAL A 163 6.24 24.67 -0.28
N ALA A 164 7.08 25.59 -0.78
CA ALA A 164 8.47 25.72 -0.37
C ALA A 164 8.93 27.19 -0.45
N TYR A 165 9.65 27.63 0.59
CA TYR A 165 10.39 28.89 0.60
C TYR A 165 11.72 28.74 -0.14
N ASP A 166 12.21 29.82 -0.76
CA ASP A 166 13.61 29.91 -1.11
C ASP A 166 14.49 29.98 0.16
N PRO A 167 15.55 29.14 0.27
CA PRO A 167 16.39 29.09 1.46
C PRO A 167 17.30 30.32 1.68
N GLN A 168 17.51 31.16 0.67
CA GLN A 168 18.35 32.36 0.72
C GLN A 168 17.56 33.67 0.76
N ASP A 169 16.47 33.77 0.01
CA ASP A 169 15.59 34.95 -0.01
C ASP A 169 14.14 34.52 0.20
N PRO A 170 13.69 34.33 1.47
CA PRO A 170 12.37 33.77 1.78
C PRO A 170 11.21 34.73 1.49
N ARG A 171 11.45 35.87 0.83
CA ARG A 171 10.41 36.60 0.11
C ARG A 171 9.87 35.79 -1.06
N TRP A 172 10.70 34.96 -1.69
CA TRP A 172 10.31 34.06 -2.76
C TRP A 172 9.74 32.77 -2.15
N VAL A 173 8.50 32.47 -2.54
CA VAL A 173 7.82 31.22 -2.15
C VAL A 173 7.15 30.64 -3.38
N PHE A 174 7.21 29.32 -3.51
CA PHE A 174 6.61 28.59 -4.62
C PHE A 174 5.63 27.55 -4.08
N ALA A 175 4.50 27.35 -4.75
CA ALA A 175 3.53 26.32 -4.41
C ALA A 175 3.08 25.53 -5.63
N GLY A 176 3.08 24.20 -5.51
CA GLY A 176 2.73 23.26 -6.57
C GLY A 176 1.24 22.96 -6.53
N THR A 177 0.57 23.03 -7.67
CA THR A 177 -0.88 22.91 -7.76
C THR A 177 -1.33 21.97 -8.87
N LYS A 178 -2.61 21.62 -8.87
CA LYS A 178 -3.29 20.91 -9.97
C LYS A 178 -3.19 21.61 -11.34
N ARG A 179 -2.88 22.91 -11.39
CA ARG A 179 -2.85 23.72 -12.62
C ARG A 179 -1.45 24.21 -13.04
N GLY A 180 -0.41 23.87 -12.29
CA GLY A 180 0.93 24.44 -12.45
C GLY A 180 1.44 25.01 -11.14
N ILE A 181 2.07 26.18 -11.18
CA ILE A 181 2.81 26.74 -10.03
C ILE A 181 2.27 28.12 -9.66
N LEU A 182 2.15 28.35 -8.35
CA LEU A 182 1.98 29.67 -7.76
C LEU A 182 3.32 30.20 -7.28
N GLN A 183 3.53 31.51 -7.39
CA GLN A 183 4.69 32.21 -6.88
C GLN A 183 4.27 33.41 -6.03
N SER A 184 4.95 33.59 -4.91
CA SER A 184 4.97 34.80 -4.09
C SER A 184 6.36 35.45 -4.15
N MET A 185 6.41 36.77 -4.01
CA MET A 185 7.62 37.59 -3.90
C MET A 185 7.62 38.47 -2.63
N ASP A 186 6.69 38.19 -1.71
CA ASP A 186 6.42 38.95 -0.47
C ASP A 186 6.26 38.03 0.76
N GLY A 187 6.90 36.86 0.73
CA GLY A 187 6.95 35.91 1.85
C GLY A 187 5.69 35.05 2.02
N GLY A 188 4.84 35.00 0.98
CA GLY A 188 3.58 34.26 0.95
C GLY A 188 2.33 35.12 1.21
N SER A 189 2.46 36.45 1.30
CA SER A 189 1.33 37.35 1.56
C SER A 189 0.42 37.53 0.34
N SER A 190 0.97 37.50 -0.87
CA SER A 190 0.24 37.49 -2.15
C SER A 190 0.85 36.49 -3.13
N TRP A 191 0.03 36.03 -4.07
CA TRP A 191 0.36 34.93 -4.99
C TRP A 191 -0.08 35.22 -6.43
N ARG A 192 0.73 34.80 -7.39
CA ARG A 192 0.41 34.80 -8.83
C ARG A 192 0.59 33.40 -9.43
N GLU A 193 -0.27 33.02 -10.36
CA GLU A 193 -0.07 31.82 -11.19
C GLU A 193 1.05 32.07 -12.22
N LEU A 194 2.02 31.16 -12.29
CA LEU A 194 3.04 31.12 -13.34
C LEU A 194 2.53 30.29 -14.53
N LYS A 195 2.66 30.85 -15.73
CA LYS A 195 2.41 30.11 -16.97
C LYS A 195 3.59 29.17 -17.23
N THR A 196 3.43 27.89 -16.89
CA THR A 196 4.45 26.85 -17.10
C THR A 196 4.52 26.32 -18.53
N GLY A 197 3.47 26.53 -19.34
CA GLY A 197 3.33 25.94 -20.68
C GLY A 197 3.16 24.41 -20.72
N LEU A 198 3.33 23.72 -19.59
CA LEU A 198 3.31 22.27 -19.49
C LEU A 198 1.89 21.71 -19.59
N THR A 199 1.64 20.92 -20.63
CA THR A 199 0.37 20.21 -20.82
C THR A 199 0.59 18.74 -21.19
N TYR A 200 -0.34 17.89 -20.75
CA TYR A 200 -0.46 16.49 -21.15
C TYR A 200 -1.89 16.26 -21.61
N GLU A 201 -2.09 15.68 -22.80
CA GLU A 201 -3.42 15.51 -23.42
C GLU A 201 -4.27 16.81 -23.41
N GLY A 202 -3.62 17.97 -23.62
CA GLY A 202 -4.26 19.28 -23.59
C GLY A 202 -4.65 19.81 -22.21
N LYS A 203 -4.31 19.11 -21.11
CA LYS A 203 -4.59 19.54 -19.72
C LYS A 203 -3.32 20.01 -19.02
N PRO A 204 -3.36 21.01 -18.12
CA PRO A 204 -2.20 21.44 -17.34
C PRO A 204 -1.61 20.30 -16.50
N VAL A 205 -0.28 20.25 -16.40
CA VAL A 205 0.43 19.26 -15.58
C VAL A 205 0.30 19.58 -14.08
N PRO A 206 -0.20 18.67 -13.23
CA PRO A 206 -0.22 18.84 -11.79
C PRO A 206 1.20 18.80 -11.21
N MET A 207 1.57 19.83 -10.45
CA MET A 207 2.86 19.88 -9.73
C MET A 207 2.64 19.38 -8.30
N ARG A 208 2.95 18.11 -8.05
CA ARG A 208 2.66 17.45 -6.77
C ARG A 208 3.66 17.84 -5.69
N GLU A 209 4.94 17.74 -6.01
CA GLU A 209 6.05 18.03 -5.11
C GLU A 209 6.97 19.08 -5.73
N LEU A 210 7.44 20.02 -4.91
CA LEU A 210 8.38 21.08 -5.29
C LEU A 210 9.53 21.15 -4.30
N THR A 211 10.76 21.18 -4.81
CA THR A 211 11.96 21.51 -4.03
C THR A 211 12.58 22.79 -4.58
N VAL A 212 12.78 23.80 -3.73
CA VAL A 212 13.53 25.03 -4.06
C VAL A 212 14.95 24.88 -3.52
N THR A 213 15.95 25.09 -4.38
CA THR A 213 17.35 24.80 -4.04
C THR A 213 18.25 26.03 -4.07
N LYS A 214 19.32 25.99 -3.26
CA LYS A 214 20.25 27.09 -3.03
C LYS A 214 21.17 27.32 -4.25
N ARG A 215 20.97 28.42 -4.98
CA ARG A 215 21.84 28.90 -6.08
C ARG A 215 21.73 30.43 -6.18
N ALA A 216 22.62 31.05 -6.98
CA ALA A 216 22.54 32.47 -7.32
C ALA A 216 21.26 32.87 -8.12
N LYS A 217 20.50 31.88 -8.59
CA LYS A 217 19.11 31.98 -9.06
C LYS A 217 18.34 30.78 -8.48
N PRO A 218 17.06 30.90 -8.10
CA PRO A 218 16.29 29.79 -7.56
C PRO A 218 16.19 28.66 -8.59
N LEU A 219 16.72 27.48 -8.27
CA LEU A 219 16.55 26.29 -9.09
C LEU A 219 15.49 25.39 -8.46
N LEU A 220 14.39 25.23 -9.18
CA LEU A 220 13.23 24.45 -8.81
C LEU A 220 13.37 23.02 -9.35
N TYR A 221 12.98 22.06 -8.55
CA TYR A 221 12.67 20.69 -8.99
C TYR A 221 11.19 20.43 -8.76
N ALA A 222 10.53 19.76 -9.71
CA ALA A 222 9.12 19.43 -9.63
C ALA A 222 8.83 18.01 -10.10
N HIS A 223 7.89 17.34 -9.45
CA HIS A 223 7.35 16.05 -9.90
C HIS A 223 5.89 16.20 -10.35
N GLY A 224 5.61 15.76 -11.59
CA GLY A 224 4.28 15.85 -12.22
C GLY A 224 3.98 14.70 -13.18
N LEU A 225 4.56 14.74 -14.39
CA LEU A 225 4.58 13.61 -15.35
C LEU A 225 5.87 12.76 -15.24
N GLY A 226 6.83 13.27 -14.48
CA GLY A 226 8.24 12.89 -14.41
C GLY A 226 8.95 13.96 -13.58
N LEU A 227 10.25 13.80 -13.36
CA LEU A 227 11.08 14.78 -12.65
C LEU A 227 11.55 15.85 -13.63
N MET A 228 11.29 17.11 -13.29
CA MET A 228 11.59 18.28 -14.12
C MET A 228 12.31 19.35 -13.30
N THR A 229 13.04 20.24 -13.98
CA THR A 229 13.75 21.36 -13.36
C THR A 229 13.50 22.69 -14.07
N SER A 230 13.65 23.82 -13.36
CA SER A 230 13.46 25.18 -13.89
C SER A 230 14.23 26.23 -13.08
N GLU A 231 14.81 27.24 -13.73
CA GLU A 231 15.48 28.38 -13.08
C GLU A 231 14.56 29.60 -12.83
N ASP A 232 13.31 29.57 -13.31
CA ASP A 232 12.37 30.70 -13.24
C ASP A 232 10.91 30.31 -12.91
N GLY A 233 10.59 29.01 -12.91
CA GLY A 233 9.25 28.46 -12.68
C GLY A 233 8.32 28.53 -13.89
N ALA A 234 8.74 29.12 -15.01
CA ALA A 234 7.99 29.21 -16.25
C ALA A 234 8.54 28.25 -17.32
N ASN A 235 9.87 28.17 -17.46
CA ASN A 235 10.57 27.35 -18.45
C ASN A 235 11.06 26.05 -17.79
N TRP A 236 10.47 24.92 -18.17
CA TRP A 236 10.70 23.62 -17.56
C TRP A 236 11.45 22.66 -18.49
N GLN A 237 12.41 21.93 -17.94
CA GLN A 237 13.19 20.89 -18.62
C GLN A 237 12.93 19.55 -17.94
N GLU A 238 12.61 18.50 -18.71
CA GLU A 238 12.52 17.13 -18.21
C GLU A 238 13.94 16.61 -17.92
N ILE A 239 14.16 16.04 -16.74
CA ILE A 239 15.44 15.39 -16.36
C ILE A 239 15.29 13.90 -16.09
N ASP A 240 14.09 13.42 -15.76
CA ASP A 240 13.74 11.99 -15.80
C ASP A 240 12.24 11.79 -16.04
N GLY A 241 11.88 10.71 -16.74
CA GLY A 241 10.53 10.51 -17.25
C GLY A 241 9.56 9.80 -16.30
N ILE A 242 10.01 8.84 -15.47
CA ILE A 242 9.08 7.97 -14.71
C ILE A 242 9.63 7.51 -13.33
N CYS A 243 10.31 8.39 -12.60
CA CYS A 243 10.76 8.09 -11.23
C CYS A 243 9.79 8.66 -10.19
N GLY A 244 9.35 7.81 -9.25
CA GLY A 244 8.21 8.11 -8.39
C GLY A 244 8.52 9.06 -7.23
N ASN A 245 9.72 8.98 -6.66
CA ASN A 245 10.19 9.82 -5.55
C ASN A 245 11.60 10.35 -5.85
N TYR A 246 11.92 11.55 -5.36
CA TYR A 246 13.24 12.17 -5.49
C TYR A 246 13.66 12.90 -4.21
N THR A 247 14.94 13.24 -4.09
CA THR A 247 15.44 14.20 -3.09
C THR A 247 16.70 14.90 -3.60
N VAL A 248 16.85 16.19 -3.30
CA VAL A 248 18.01 17.01 -3.72
C VAL A 248 18.88 17.31 -2.50
N ALA A 249 20.21 17.29 -2.66
CA ALA A 249 21.12 17.57 -1.56
C ALA A 249 21.14 19.08 -1.21
N PRO A 250 20.76 19.51 0.02
CA PRO A 250 20.58 20.94 0.33
C PRO A 250 21.85 21.80 0.19
N SER A 251 23.02 21.19 0.41
CA SER A 251 24.34 21.84 0.28
C SER A 251 25.01 21.67 -1.09
N ALA A 252 24.43 20.85 -1.99
CA ALA A 252 24.99 20.52 -3.29
C ALA A 252 23.85 20.29 -4.31
N PRO A 253 23.22 21.35 -4.84
CA PRO A 253 22.01 21.23 -5.67
C PRO A 253 22.23 20.50 -7.01
N ASN A 254 23.49 20.29 -7.41
CA ASN A 254 23.85 19.41 -8.53
C ASN A 254 23.58 17.94 -8.23
N ARG A 255 23.47 17.54 -6.96
CA ARG A 255 23.27 16.16 -6.56
C ARG A 255 21.80 15.88 -6.27
N VAL A 256 21.24 14.98 -7.08
CA VAL A 256 19.84 14.53 -7.02
C VAL A 256 19.81 13.01 -6.88
N TYR A 257 18.99 12.51 -5.96
CA TYR A 257 18.70 11.08 -5.81
C TYR A 257 17.27 10.79 -6.26
N VAL A 258 17.03 9.64 -6.90
CA VAL A 258 15.71 9.20 -7.34
C VAL A 258 15.48 7.73 -7.05
N ASN A 259 14.22 7.35 -6.83
CA ASN A 259 13.78 5.95 -6.79
C ASN A 259 12.67 5.72 -7.83
N CYS A 260 12.89 4.77 -8.73
CA CYS A 260 12.13 4.63 -9.97
C CYS A 260 11.29 3.36 -10.04
N ASP A 261 10.14 3.39 -10.73
CA ASP A 261 9.38 2.17 -10.99
C ASP A 261 9.89 1.41 -12.24
N ARG A 262 9.22 0.32 -12.63
CA ARG A 262 9.42 -0.37 -13.90
C ARG A 262 9.18 0.63 -15.03
N PHE A 263 9.92 0.49 -16.13
CA PHE A 263 9.81 1.34 -17.35
C PHE A 263 10.50 2.72 -17.33
N SER A 264 11.45 3.00 -16.44
CA SER A 264 12.37 4.15 -16.63
C SER A 264 13.13 4.04 -17.96
N ARG A 265 13.40 5.16 -18.66
CA ARG A 265 14.16 5.20 -19.93
C ARG A 265 15.57 4.55 -19.86
N PHE A 266 16.11 4.37 -18.65
CA PHE A 266 17.43 3.80 -18.36
C PHE A 266 17.49 2.26 -18.30
N ASP A 267 16.47 1.52 -18.77
CA ASP A 267 16.52 0.05 -18.77
C ASP A 267 17.67 -0.53 -19.63
N SER A 268 18.10 0.21 -20.66
CA SER A 268 19.20 -0.16 -21.56
C SER A 268 20.62 0.00 -20.97
N ALA A 269 20.77 0.74 -19.86
CA ALA A 269 22.07 1.00 -19.23
C ALA A 269 22.44 -0.01 -18.13
N ARG A 270 21.70 -1.12 -18.01
CA ARG A 270 21.72 -2.01 -16.83
C ARG A 270 22.63 -3.22 -17.01
N SER A 271 23.41 -3.51 -15.97
CA SER A 271 23.85 -4.89 -15.70
C SER A 271 22.76 -5.64 -14.94
N SER A 272 22.70 -6.96 -15.06
CA SER A 272 21.67 -7.83 -14.45
C SER A 272 21.70 -7.92 -12.90
N VAL A 273 22.48 -7.05 -12.25
CA VAL A 273 22.94 -7.20 -10.85
C VAL A 273 22.40 -6.10 -9.91
N ASP A 274 22.06 -4.90 -10.38
CA ASP A 274 21.45 -3.86 -9.53
C ASP A 274 19.93 -3.77 -9.78
N ARG A 275 19.16 -4.06 -8.74
CA ARG A 275 17.70 -4.25 -8.78
C ARG A 275 16.91 -3.21 -7.97
N SER A 276 17.63 -2.42 -7.18
CA SER A 276 17.10 -1.44 -6.21
C SER A 276 16.42 -0.22 -6.84
N ARG A 277 16.75 0.08 -8.11
CA ARG A 277 16.28 1.25 -8.88
C ARG A 277 16.52 2.59 -8.18
N PHE A 278 17.50 2.64 -7.29
CA PHE A 278 17.96 3.85 -6.62
C PHE A 278 19.10 4.44 -7.45
N LEU A 279 18.90 5.63 -8.01
CA LEU A 279 19.88 6.31 -8.85
C LEU A 279 20.31 7.62 -8.19
N VAL A 280 21.47 8.12 -8.61
CA VAL A 280 21.97 9.44 -8.26
C VAL A 280 22.58 10.12 -9.48
N SER A 281 22.28 11.40 -9.63
CA SER A 281 22.98 12.33 -10.50
C SER A 281 23.89 13.22 -9.65
N ASP A 282 25.02 13.61 -10.22
CA ASP A 282 25.96 14.59 -9.65
C ASP A 282 26.04 15.87 -10.52
N ASP A 283 25.16 16.02 -11.50
CA ASP A 283 25.16 17.02 -12.58
C ASP A 283 23.74 17.55 -12.94
N TYR A 284 22.91 17.78 -11.91
CA TYR A 284 21.55 18.34 -11.99
C TYR A 284 20.51 17.46 -12.71
N GLY A 285 20.84 16.20 -12.99
CA GLY A 285 19.99 15.23 -13.69
C GLY A 285 20.43 14.93 -15.14
N ALA A 286 21.56 15.47 -15.60
CA ALA A 286 22.06 15.25 -16.95
C ALA A 286 22.63 13.83 -17.16
N SER A 287 23.20 13.22 -16.13
CA SER A 287 23.62 11.81 -16.10
C SER A 287 23.30 11.14 -14.78
N TRP A 288 23.08 9.83 -14.82
CA TRP A 288 22.63 9.02 -13.68
C TRP A 288 23.52 7.79 -13.50
N ARG A 289 23.82 7.45 -12.25
CA ARG A 289 24.52 6.20 -11.87
C ARG A 289 23.75 5.41 -10.81
N PRO A 290 23.81 4.07 -10.81
CA PRO A 290 23.22 3.25 -9.76
C PRO A 290 23.82 3.54 -8.37
N ALA A 291 22.97 3.46 -7.35
CA ALA A 291 23.30 3.85 -5.98
C ALA A 291 22.50 3.08 -4.91
N GLY A 292 22.10 1.82 -5.18
CA GLY A 292 21.25 1.06 -4.25
C GLY A 292 21.51 -0.44 -4.14
N LYS A 293 22.65 -0.95 -4.59
CA LYS A 293 23.04 -2.38 -4.54
C LYS A 293 22.75 -3.13 -3.22
N GLU A 294 22.71 -2.45 -2.09
CA GLU A 294 22.52 -3.01 -0.74
C GLU A 294 21.14 -2.67 -0.12
N LEU A 295 20.25 -2.06 -0.89
CA LEU A 295 18.87 -1.72 -0.51
C LEU A 295 17.90 -2.88 -0.86
N PRO A 296 16.71 -2.95 -0.22
CA PRO A 296 15.74 -4.03 -0.45
C PRO A 296 15.23 -4.14 -1.90
N ASP A 297 15.14 -5.38 -2.41
CA ASP A 297 14.48 -5.77 -3.67
C ASP A 297 12.94 -5.71 -3.60
N SER A 298 12.36 -4.72 -2.89
CA SER A 298 10.91 -4.61 -2.62
C SER A 298 10.28 -3.35 -3.23
N TRP A 299 9.01 -3.08 -2.90
CA TRP A 299 8.34 -1.83 -3.30
C TRP A 299 9.05 -0.59 -2.77
N PHE A 300 8.77 0.54 -3.46
CA PHE A 300 9.44 1.84 -3.43
C PHE A 300 9.90 2.35 -2.06
N ALA A 301 10.99 3.11 -2.07
CA ALA A 301 11.39 3.90 -0.91
C ALA A 301 10.29 4.95 -0.64
N THR A 302 9.67 4.90 0.54
CA THR A 302 8.54 5.75 0.92
C THR A 302 8.95 7.17 1.25
N ALA A 303 10.17 7.35 1.75
CA ALA A 303 10.76 8.67 2.00
C ALA A 303 12.28 8.63 1.83
N MET A 304 12.88 9.74 1.39
CA MET A 304 14.32 9.91 1.25
C MET A 304 14.74 11.27 1.80
N ALA A 305 15.96 11.36 2.34
CA ALA A 305 16.51 12.63 2.82
C ALA A 305 18.05 12.65 2.73
N VAL A 306 18.62 13.80 2.37
CA VAL A 306 20.07 14.03 2.33
C VAL A 306 20.47 14.98 3.46
N ALA A 307 21.56 14.68 4.16
CA ALA A 307 22.02 15.51 5.27
C ALA A 307 22.41 16.93 4.79
N PRO A 308 21.93 18.01 5.46
CA PRO A 308 22.19 19.38 5.03
C PRO A 308 23.66 19.78 5.13
N ASP A 309 24.43 19.16 6.02
CA ASP A 309 25.86 19.41 6.23
C ASP A 309 26.79 18.52 5.38
N ASN A 310 26.28 17.45 4.76
CA ASN A 310 27.10 16.53 3.98
C ASN A 310 26.29 15.79 2.89
N PRO A 311 26.48 16.11 1.60
CA PRO A 311 25.71 15.53 0.48
C PRO A 311 26.06 14.05 0.18
N GLN A 312 27.03 13.47 0.87
CA GLN A 312 27.35 12.03 0.83
C GLN A 312 26.54 11.22 1.85
N ILE A 313 25.94 11.86 2.87
CA ILE A 313 25.10 11.18 3.84
C ILE A 313 23.65 11.25 3.35
N VAL A 314 23.11 10.09 2.94
CA VAL A 314 21.75 9.95 2.44
C VAL A 314 21.02 8.83 3.19
N PHE A 315 19.74 9.07 3.44
CA PHE A 315 18.83 8.17 4.12
C PHE A 315 17.69 7.83 3.17
N ALA A 316 17.25 6.57 3.21
CA ALA A 316 16.10 6.10 2.46
C ALA A 316 15.32 5.11 3.32
N ALA A 317 14.00 5.26 3.37
CA ALA A 317 13.10 4.50 4.21
C ALA A 317 12.16 3.65 3.36
N TRP A 318 11.79 2.46 3.85
CA TRP A 318 10.97 1.48 3.14
C TRP A 318 9.65 1.20 3.85
N GLN A 319 8.63 0.90 3.05
CA GLN A 319 7.38 0.31 3.52
C GLN A 319 7.68 -1.07 4.16
N GLY A 320 7.60 -1.17 5.50
CA GLY A 320 7.89 -2.40 6.26
C GLY A 320 9.38 -2.79 6.35
N GLY A 321 10.29 -1.97 5.80
CA GLY A 321 11.74 -2.23 5.79
C GLY A 321 12.56 -1.35 6.74
N GLY A 322 11.92 -0.39 7.43
CA GLY A 322 12.61 0.57 8.30
C GLY A 322 13.45 1.59 7.51
N VAL A 323 14.58 2.00 8.10
CA VAL A 323 15.47 3.05 7.56
C VAL A 323 16.83 2.48 7.20
N TYR A 324 17.33 2.87 6.02
CA TYR A 324 18.67 2.61 5.51
C TYR A 324 19.45 3.91 5.40
N ARG A 325 20.76 3.81 5.63
CA ARG A 325 21.70 4.94 5.65
C ARG A 325 22.93 4.64 4.80
N SER A 326 23.32 5.60 3.98
CA SER A 326 24.62 5.64 3.31
C SER A 326 25.43 6.84 3.80
N THR A 327 26.76 6.72 3.80
CA THR A 327 27.71 7.79 4.17
C THR A 327 28.67 8.16 3.04
N ASN A 328 28.52 7.54 1.87
CA ASN A 328 29.42 7.65 0.72
C ASN A 328 28.66 7.89 -0.61
N GLY A 329 27.48 8.51 -0.52
CA GLY A 329 26.68 8.92 -1.68
C GLY A 329 25.96 7.76 -2.37
N GLY A 330 25.45 6.80 -1.59
CA GLY A 330 24.71 5.63 -2.06
C GLY A 330 25.58 4.49 -2.61
N LYS A 331 26.90 4.52 -2.41
CA LYS A 331 27.78 3.42 -2.87
C LYS A 331 27.64 2.16 -2.01
N THR A 332 27.43 2.34 -0.70
CA THR A 332 27.11 1.28 0.26
C THR A 332 26.04 1.77 1.24
N TRP A 333 25.25 0.85 1.79
CA TRP A 333 24.13 1.10 2.69
C TRP A 333 24.21 0.21 3.94
N GLN A 334 23.75 0.75 5.06
CA GLN A 334 23.61 0.05 6.33
C GLN A 334 22.18 0.22 6.84
N SER A 335 21.63 -0.80 7.50
CA SER A 335 20.37 -0.62 8.22
C SER A 335 20.59 0.30 9.42
N GLY A 336 19.81 1.37 9.48
CA GLY A 336 19.74 2.31 10.61
C GLY A 336 18.53 2.06 11.50
N SER A 337 17.94 0.85 11.47
CA SER A 337 16.61 0.60 12.06
C SER A 337 16.60 0.28 13.57
N GLN A 338 17.73 0.39 14.27
CA GLN A 338 17.82 0.04 15.69
C GLN A 338 16.92 0.97 16.54
N GLY A 339 16.01 0.39 17.31
CA GLY A 339 15.07 1.16 18.15
C GLY A 339 13.81 1.66 17.44
N LEU A 340 13.63 1.39 16.13
CA LEU A 340 12.35 1.60 15.44
C LEU A 340 11.30 0.52 15.77
N LEU A 341 11.67 -0.51 16.55
CA LEU A 341 10.74 -1.53 17.04
C LEU A 341 10.15 -1.08 18.39
N TYR A 342 8.84 -0.83 18.41
CA TYR A 342 8.13 -0.32 19.58
C TYR A 342 7.87 -1.41 20.66
N PRO A 343 8.22 -1.20 21.95
CA PRO A 343 8.03 -2.23 22.99
C PRO A 343 6.66 -2.31 23.68
N LYS A 344 5.67 -1.44 23.39
CA LYS A 344 4.43 -1.32 24.21
C LYS A 344 3.15 -1.11 23.40
N ALA A 345 2.79 -2.14 22.67
CA ALA A 345 1.80 -2.11 21.60
C ALA A 345 0.33 -2.04 22.09
N ASP A 346 -0.18 -0.84 22.37
CA ASP A 346 -1.57 -0.58 22.73
C ASP A 346 -2.35 0.13 21.59
N ASP A 347 -3.61 -0.25 21.44
CA ASP A 347 -4.68 0.20 20.53
C ASP A 347 -4.48 0.40 19.01
N ASN A 348 -3.69 -0.48 18.38
CA ASN A 348 -4.11 -1.07 17.09
C ASN A 348 -4.48 -2.54 17.34
N SER A 349 -5.36 -2.72 18.32
CA SER A 349 -5.41 -3.84 19.28
C SER A 349 -5.46 -5.21 18.62
N GLY A 350 -6.19 -5.37 17.52
CA GLY A 350 -6.29 -6.64 16.79
C GLY A 350 -4.94 -7.25 16.38
N TYR A 351 -4.04 -6.50 15.71
CA TYR A 351 -2.69 -7.00 15.34
C TYR A 351 -1.73 -6.97 16.53
N LEU A 352 -1.89 -6.01 17.44
CA LEU A 352 -0.96 -5.78 18.54
C LEU A 352 -1.15 -6.75 19.72
N GLN A 353 -2.35 -7.29 19.92
CA GLN A 353 -2.64 -8.37 20.88
C GLN A 353 -2.38 -9.77 20.30
N GLN A 354 -2.24 -9.92 18.98
CA GLN A 354 -1.87 -11.21 18.39
C GLN A 354 -0.58 -11.76 19.06
N PRO A 355 -0.54 -13.05 19.43
CA PRO A 355 0.67 -13.66 19.95
C PRO A 355 1.87 -13.58 18.97
N PRO A 356 3.11 -13.74 19.46
CA PRO A 356 4.32 -13.57 18.64
C PRO A 356 4.34 -14.44 17.38
N LEU A 357 3.74 -15.64 17.44
CA LEU A 357 3.65 -16.57 16.33
C LEU A 357 2.66 -16.10 15.26
N HIS A 358 1.46 -15.66 15.64
CA HIS A 358 0.45 -15.09 14.74
C HIS A 358 1.02 -13.89 13.98
N LYS A 359 1.69 -12.96 14.68
CA LYS A 359 2.39 -11.83 14.04
C LYS A 359 3.39 -12.33 13.00
N ALA A 360 4.30 -13.24 13.39
CA ALA A 360 5.30 -13.80 12.47
C ALA A 360 4.69 -14.49 11.23
N VAL A 361 3.49 -15.05 11.35
CA VAL A 361 2.72 -15.62 10.24
C VAL A 361 2.12 -14.54 9.35
N MET A 362 1.45 -13.53 9.93
CA MET A 362 0.85 -12.40 9.22
C MET A 362 1.90 -11.60 8.43
N ASP A 363 3.11 -11.48 8.98
CA ASP A 363 4.28 -10.84 8.37
C ASP A 363 4.88 -11.65 7.19
N GLY A 364 4.40 -12.88 6.94
CA GLY A 364 5.00 -13.80 5.98
C GLY A 364 6.41 -14.29 6.36
N ASN A 365 6.85 -14.10 7.61
CA ASN A 365 8.23 -14.31 8.03
C ASN A 365 8.51 -15.76 8.48
N LEU A 366 8.72 -16.64 7.49
CA LEU A 366 9.02 -18.06 7.71
C LEU A 366 10.19 -18.33 8.68
N ARG A 367 11.22 -17.47 8.70
CA ARG A 367 12.37 -17.64 9.62
C ARG A 367 11.93 -17.41 11.07
N ARG A 368 11.16 -16.34 11.32
CA ARG A 368 10.59 -16.02 12.64
C ARG A 368 9.59 -17.08 13.10
N VAL A 369 8.72 -17.55 12.20
CA VAL A 369 7.80 -18.68 12.48
C VAL A 369 8.57 -19.92 12.95
N LYS A 370 9.58 -20.36 12.19
CA LYS A 370 10.39 -21.54 12.58
C LYS A 370 11.10 -21.35 13.92
N HIS A 371 11.69 -20.18 14.15
CA HIS A 371 12.39 -19.87 15.40
C HIS A 371 11.46 -19.91 16.61
N LEU A 372 10.27 -19.30 16.52
CA LEU A 372 9.28 -19.32 17.60
C LEU A 372 8.77 -20.73 17.91
N LEU A 373 8.49 -21.54 16.88
CA LEU A 373 8.08 -22.94 17.05
C LEU A 373 9.18 -23.80 17.68
N GLN A 374 10.45 -23.56 17.33
CA GLN A 374 11.61 -24.22 17.95
C GLN A 374 11.79 -23.84 19.43
N HIS A 375 11.35 -22.64 19.84
CA HIS A 375 11.34 -22.17 21.23
C HIS A 375 9.97 -22.35 21.91
N HIS A 376 9.23 -23.40 21.52
CA HIS A 376 8.00 -23.85 22.18
C HIS A 376 6.83 -22.84 22.19
N ALA A 377 6.74 -21.92 21.21
CA ALA A 377 5.52 -21.16 21.00
C ALA A 377 4.34 -22.10 20.65
N ASP A 378 3.17 -21.89 21.26
CA ASP A 378 2.01 -22.73 20.98
C ASP A 378 1.47 -22.48 19.57
N VAL A 379 1.61 -23.51 18.73
CA VAL A 379 1.19 -23.51 17.33
C VAL A 379 -0.33 -23.41 17.13
N ASN A 380 -1.11 -23.70 18.17
CA ASN A 380 -2.58 -23.70 18.17
C ASN A 380 -3.18 -22.58 19.03
N GLU A 381 -2.35 -21.68 19.56
CA GLU A 381 -2.79 -20.56 20.38
C GLU A 381 -3.88 -19.74 19.67
N ILE A 382 -4.95 -19.41 20.38
CA ILE A 382 -6.09 -18.66 19.85
C ILE A 382 -5.94 -17.22 20.34
N SER A 383 -5.93 -16.25 19.41
CA SER A 383 -5.90 -14.83 19.76
C SER A 383 -7.29 -14.30 20.10
N ASP A 384 -7.35 -13.09 20.66
CA ASP A 384 -8.59 -12.44 21.08
C ASP A 384 -9.61 -12.24 19.94
N THR A 385 -9.14 -12.27 18.69
CA THR A 385 -9.99 -12.27 17.47
C THR A 385 -10.45 -13.68 17.05
N GLN A 386 -10.34 -14.68 17.94
CA GLN A 386 -10.59 -16.11 17.70
C GLN A 386 -9.77 -16.74 16.55
N MET A 387 -8.61 -16.16 16.22
CA MET A 387 -7.74 -16.63 15.13
C MET A 387 -6.59 -17.49 15.65
N THR A 388 -6.27 -18.57 14.93
CA THR A 388 -5.04 -19.36 15.15
C THR A 388 -3.94 -18.92 14.18
N PRO A 389 -2.66 -19.28 14.41
CA PRO A 389 -1.60 -19.05 13.44
C PRO A 389 -1.91 -19.67 12.07
N LEU A 390 -2.60 -20.82 12.04
CA LEU A 390 -2.92 -21.50 10.79
C LEU A 390 -4.05 -20.80 10.01
N LEU A 391 -5.01 -20.14 10.68
CA LEU A 391 -6.01 -19.30 10.01
C LEU A 391 -5.36 -18.07 9.35
N TRP A 392 -4.47 -17.37 10.07
CA TRP A 392 -3.70 -16.27 9.49
C TRP A 392 -2.78 -16.73 8.35
N ALA A 393 -2.19 -17.92 8.47
CA ALA A 393 -1.38 -18.50 7.41
C ALA A 393 -2.22 -18.77 6.16
N ALA A 394 -3.47 -19.18 6.32
CA ALA A 394 -4.38 -19.43 5.20
C ALA A 394 -4.82 -18.13 4.50
N GLU A 395 -5.13 -17.07 5.25
CA GLU A 395 -5.52 -15.77 4.69
C GLU A 395 -4.35 -15.02 4.03
N ARG A 396 -3.20 -14.92 4.72
CA ARG A 396 -2.10 -14.00 4.35
C ARG A 396 -0.73 -14.65 4.17
N GLY A 397 -0.57 -15.88 4.64
CA GLY A 397 0.73 -16.57 4.68
C GLY A 397 1.13 -17.26 3.38
N THR A 398 2.26 -17.97 3.46
CA THR A 398 2.81 -18.78 2.35
C THR A 398 2.69 -20.28 2.62
N PRO A 399 2.64 -21.14 1.59
CA PRO A 399 2.65 -22.60 1.76
C PRO A 399 3.80 -23.14 2.61
N ALA A 400 4.94 -22.44 2.64
CA ALA A 400 6.09 -22.79 3.46
C ALA A 400 5.84 -22.54 4.96
N ILE A 401 5.07 -21.50 5.30
CA ILE A 401 4.63 -21.22 6.67
C ILE A 401 3.59 -22.26 7.11
N LEU A 402 2.59 -22.54 6.26
CA LEU A 402 1.64 -23.63 6.52
C LEU A 402 2.37 -24.94 6.83
N LYS A 403 3.35 -25.33 6.00
CA LYS A 403 4.16 -26.54 6.24
C LYS A 403 4.93 -26.49 7.57
N ALA A 404 5.45 -25.33 7.96
CA ALA A 404 6.15 -25.17 9.24
C ALA A 404 5.22 -25.31 10.44
N LEU A 405 4.03 -24.71 10.39
CA LEU A 405 2.99 -24.84 11.43
C LEU A 405 2.50 -26.30 11.54
N LEU A 406 2.15 -26.94 10.43
CA LEU A 406 1.70 -28.35 10.42
C LEU A 406 2.77 -29.30 10.98
N ALA A 407 4.05 -29.07 10.66
CA ALA A 407 5.14 -29.88 11.19
C ALA A 407 5.33 -29.79 12.72
N HIS A 408 4.75 -28.78 13.37
CA HIS A 408 4.78 -28.60 14.83
C HIS A 408 3.41 -28.90 15.49
N GLY A 409 2.44 -29.46 14.75
CA GLY A 409 1.15 -29.90 15.30
C GLY A 409 -0.01 -28.90 15.18
N ALA A 410 0.05 -27.96 14.23
CA ALA A 410 -1.09 -27.09 13.94
C ALA A 410 -2.33 -27.88 13.52
N ARG A 411 -3.48 -27.57 14.14
CA ARG A 411 -4.78 -28.18 13.82
C ARG A 411 -5.34 -27.58 12.53
N LEU A 412 -5.89 -28.46 11.69
CA LEU A 412 -6.52 -28.10 10.40
C LEU A 412 -7.93 -27.51 10.55
N VAL A 413 -8.50 -27.58 11.74
CA VAL A 413 -9.78 -26.96 12.11
C VAL A 413 -9.54 -26.17 13.39
N ALA A 414 -9.92 -24.89 13.39
CA ALA A 414 -9.84 -24.01 14.55
C ALA A 414 -11.14 -24.05 15.37
N SER A 415 -11.13 -23.44 16.56
CA SER A 415 -12.35 -23.23 17.36
C SER A 415 -13.42 -22.44 16.59
N GLY A 416 -14.69 -22.73 16.85
CA GLY A 416 -15.81 -21.90 16.39
C GLY A 416 -16.09 -21.97 14.88
N ASP A 417 -16.04 -23.17 14.28
CA ASP A 417 -16.39 -23.44 12.87
C ASP A 417 -15.52 -22.74 11.80
N SER A 418 -14.45 -22.05 12.21
CA SER A 418 -13.52 -21.36 11.33
C SER A 418 -12.63 -22.33 10.56
N GLN A 419 -12.80 -22.34 9.23
CA GLN A 419 -12.17 -23.31 8.32
C GLN A 419 -11.08 -22.63 7.47
N PRO A 420 -9.80 -23.06 7.56
CA PRO A 420 -8.68 -22.41 6.86
C PRO A 420 -8.85 -22.35 5.34
N LEU A 421 -9.52 -23.33 4.75
CA LEU A 421 -9.74 -23.38 3.31
C LEU A 421 -10.59 -22.21 2.80
N HIS A 422 -11.55 -21.72 3.58
CA HIS A 422 -12.38 -20.56 3.25
C HIS A 422 -11.56 -19.27 3.24
N TYR A 423 -10.69 -19.06 4.23
CA TYR A 423 -9.78 -17.91 4.27
C TYR A 423 -8.83 -17.91 3.07
N ALA A 424 -8.25 -19.07 2.73
CA ALA A 424 -7.37 -19.21 1.56
C ALA A 424 -8.10 -19.01 0.22
N VAL A 425 -9.37 -19.41 0.12
CA VAL A 425 -10.21 -19.13 -1.05
C VAL A 425 -10.56 -17.65 -1.11
N GLN A 426 -10.99 -17.02 -0.02
CA GLN A 426 -11.34 -15.59 0.05
C GLN A 426 -10.16 -14.70 -0.33
N ALA A 427 -8.95 -15.04 0.14
CA ALA A 427 -7.69 -14.39 -0.25
C ALA A 427 -7.22 -14.73 -1.68
N ASN A 428 -7.97 -15.58 -2.41
CA ASN A 428 -7.66 -16.04 -3.76
C ASN A 428 -6.28 -16.73 -3.90
N ASN A 429 -5.78 -17.32 -2.82
CA ASN A 429 -4.42 -17.87 -2.73
C ASN A 429 -4.37 -19.33 -3.22
N ILE A 430 -4.34 -19.49 -4.54
CA ILE A 430 -4.30 -20.79 -5.25
C ILE A 430 -3.22 -21.75 -4.69
N ALA A 431 -2.04 -21.22 -4.35
CA ALA A 431 -0.94 -22.04 -3.83
C ALA A 431 -1.19 -22.53 -2.40
N MET A 432 -1.82 -21.70 -1.56
CA MET A 432 -2.27 -22.08 -0.23
C MET A 432 -3.39 -23.12 -0.29
N VAL A 433 -4.41 -22.92 -1.13
CA VAL A 433 -5.53 -23.86 -1.32
C VAL A 433 -5.03 -25.25 -1.74
N LYS A 434 -4.12 -25.34 -2.72
CA LYS A 434 -3.48 -26.61 -3.10
C LYS A 434 -2.74 -27.30 -1.94
N SER A 435 -2.18 -26.52 -1.03
CA SER A 435 -1.39 -27.01 0.10
C SER A 435 -2.25 -27.46 1.28
N LEU A 436 -3.35 -26.74 1.56
CA LEU A 436 -4.36 -27.11 2.55
C LEU A 436 -5.11 -28.39 2.14
N LEU A 437 -5.51 -28.50 0.88
CA LEU A 437 -6.13 -29.73 0.34
C LEU A 437 -5.16 -30.92 0.43
N LYS A 438 -3.86 -30.73 0.16
CA LYS A 438 -2.84 -31.77 0.35
C LYS A 438 -2.63 -32.13 1.84
N ALA A 439 -2.91 -31.22 2.76
CA ALA A 439 -2.85 -31.49 4.20
C ALA A 439 -4.09 -32.27 4.72
N GLY A 440 -5.14 -32.43 3.90
CA GLY A 440 -6.35 -33.17 4.28
C GLY A 440 -7.47 -32.31 4.88
N VAL A 441 -7.50 -31.01 4.61
CA VAL A 441 -8.69 -30.18 4.91
C VAL A 441 -9.85 -30.64 4.03
N ASP A 442 -11.04 -30.80 4.62
CA ASP A 442 -12.27 -31.10 3.88
C ASP A 442 -12.59 -29.97 2.87
N ILE A 443 -12.76 -30.36 1.61
CA ILE A 443 -13.05 -29.45 0.49
C ILE A 443 -14.49 -28.95 0.50
N ASN A 444 -15.40 -29.66 1.18
CA ASN A 444 -16.83 -29.39 1.23
C ASN A 444 -17.28 -28.79 2.57
N ALA A 445 -16.32 -28.46 3.43
CA ALA A 445 -16.57 -27.95 4.77
C ALA A 445 -17.47 -26.70 4.75
N GLN A 446 -18.37 -26.58 5.74
CA GLN A 446 -19.39 -25.54 5.81
C GLN A 446 -19.22 -24.66 7.04
N VAL A 447 -19.44 -23.36 6.89
CA VAL A 447 -19.46 -22.40 8.02
C VAL A 447 -20.90 -22.21 8.49
N LYS A 448 -21.20 -22.51 9.77
CA LYS A 448 -22.58 -22.61 10.30
C LYS A 448 -23.48 -21.39 10.06
N ASN A 449 -22.93 -20.19 10.00
CA ASN A 449 -23.72 -18.95 9.92
C ASN A 449 -24.14 -18.55 8.49
N TYR A 450 -23.57 -19.18 7.45
CA TYR A 450 -23.86 -18.84 6.04
C TYR A 450 -24.01 -20.06 5.11
N TRP A 451 -23.56 -21.25 5.54
CA TRP A 451 -23.53 -22.49 4.76
C TRP A 451 -22.71 -22.43 3.46
N ASP A 452 -21.84 -21.43 3.32
CA ASP A 452 -20.94 -21.35 2.18
C ASP A 452 -19.87 -22.45 2.29
N THR A 453 -19.76 -23.26 1.25
CA THR A 453 -18.60 -24.12 0.99
C THR A 453 -17.48 -23.30 0.30
N PRO A 454 -16.23 -23.77 0.31
CA PRO A 454 -15.13 -23.13 -0.44
C PRO A 454 -15.48 -22.91 -1.91
N LEU A 455 -16.22 -23.83 -2.53
CA LEU A 455 -16.68 -23.71 -3.90
C LEU A 455 -17.64 -22.51 -4.07
N THR A 456 -18.69 -22.42 -3.26
CA THR A 456 -19.65 -21.30 -3.33
C THR A 456 -19.01 -19.94 -3.03
N LEU A 457 -18.03 -19.90 -2.13
CA LEU A 457 -17.27 -18.69 -1.81
C LEU A 457 -16.43 -18.21 -3.00
N SER A 458 -15.89 -19.13 -3.80
CA SER A 458 -15.08 -18.80 -4.99
C SER A 458 -15.85 -18.05 -6.09
N PHE A 459 -17.19 -18.13 -6.11
CA PHE A 459 -18.03 -17.39 -7.06
C PHE A 459 -18.01 -15.88 -6.78
N ARG A 460 -17.89 -15.46 -5.51
CA ARG A 460 -17.83 -14.02 -5.14
C ARG A 460 -16.60 -13.32 -5.73
N ILE A 461 -15.50 -14.05 -5.90
CA ILE A 461 -14.24 -13.58 -6.49
C ILE A 461 -14.42 -13.24 -7.99
N HIS A 462 -15.33 -13.92 -8.68
CA HIS A 462 -15.64 -13.67 -10.10
C HIS A 462 -16.15 -12.23 -10.29
N LYS A 463 -17.10 -11.80 -9.45
CA LYS A 463 -17.76 -10.49 -9.54
C LYS A 463 -16.80 -9.31 -9.33
N GLN A 464 -15.79 -9.43 -8.46
CA GLN A 464 -14.84 -8.33 -8.22
C GLN A 464 -13.86 -8.11 -9.38
N ARG A 465 -13.56 -9.13 -10.19
CA ARG A 465 -12.69 -8.97 -11.36
C ARG A 465 -13.40 -8.30 -12.53
N SER A 466 -14.66 -8.63 -12.80
CA SER A 466 -15.40 -8.04 -13.93
C SER A 466 -15.54 -6.51 -13.86
N SER A 467 -15.49 -5.89 -12.67
CA SER A 467 -15.48 -4.43 -12.54
C SER A 467 -14.11 -3.78 -12.73
N LEU A 468 -13.01 -4.54 -12.64
CA LEU A 468 -11.65 -4.01 -12.65
C LEU A 468 -10.97 -4.08 -14.04
N TYR A 469 -11.38 -5.04 -14.88
CA TYR A 469 -10.83 -5.22 -16.24
C TYR A 469 -11.57 -4.43 -17.33
N ALA A 470 -12.71 -3.78 -17.02
CA ALA A 470 -13.43 -2.95 -17.99
C ALA A 470 -12.68 -1.64 -18.37
N THR A 471 -11.60 -1.32 -17.67
CA THR A 471 -10.85 -0.06 -17.80
C THR A 471 -9.37 -0.23 -18.14
N ILE A 472 -8.91 -1.45 -18.44
CA ILE A 472 -7.50 -1.74 -18.74
C ILE A 472 -7.42 -2.54 -20.04
N ASP A 473 -7.01 -1.82 -21.10
CA ASP A 473 -6.45 -2.27 -22.39
C ASP A 473 -7.11 -3.46 -23.13
N PRO A 474 -7.79 -3.24 -24.27
CA PRO A 474 -8.41 -4.33 -25.06
C PRO A 474 -7.42 -5.35 -25.65
N GLU A 475 -6.13 -5.02 -25.83
CA GLU A 475 -5.23 -5.81 -26.68
C GLU A 475 -4.53 -6.98 -25.96
N ASP A 476 -4.40 -6.95 -24.62
CA ASP A 476 -3.88 -8.10 -23.82
C ASP A 476 -4.97 -9.15 -23.49
N ASN A 477 -6.23 -8.90 -23.92
CA ASN A 477 -7.35 -9.83 -23.75
C ASN A 477 -7.29 -11.08 -24.66
N THR A 478 -6.11 -11.35 -25.26
CA THR A 478 -5.89 -12.49 -26.16
C THR A 478 -5.34 -13.74 -25.46
N GLN A 479 -4.86 -13.63 -24.21
CA GLN A 479 -4.33 -14.79 -23.47
C GLN A 479 -5.32 -15.45 -22.47
N TYR A 480 -6.46 -14.81 -22.20
CA TYR A 480 -7.58 -15.44 -21.47
C TYR A 480 -8.82 -15.46 -22.36
N PRO A 481 -9.22 -16.62 -22.94
CA PRO A 481 -10.42 -16.66 -23.75
C PRO A 481 -11.65 -16.35 -22.89
N SER A 482 -12.55 -15.54 -23.43
CA SER A 482 -13.89 -15.20 -22.92
C SER A 482 -14.86 -16.40 -22.82
N ALA A 483 -14.33 -17.62 -22.85
CA ALA A 483 -15.02 -18.89 -22.95
C ALA A 483 -14.76 -19.84 -21.76
N ASN A 484 -14.01 -19.44 -20.73
CA ASN A 484 -13.89 -20.22 -19.49
C ASN A 484 -14.73 -19.61 -18.36
N PRO A 485 -15.94 -20.15 -18.08
CA PRO A 485 -16.85 -19.63 -17.05
C PRO A 485 -16.38 -19.91 -15.61
N PHE A 486 -15.31 -20.68 -15.43
CA PHE A 486 -14.73 -20.93 -14.11
C PHE A 486 -13.47 -20.09 -13.92
N ASN A 487 -13.47 -19.21 -12.92
CA ASN A 487 -12.22 -18.58 -12.47
C ASN A 487 -11.23 -19.67 -11.98
N PRO A 488 -9.91 -19.39 -11.94
CA PRO A 488 -8.91 -20.41 -11.60
C PRO A 488 -9.11 -21.08 -10.24
N MET A 489 -9.75 -20.41 -9.27
CA MET A 489 -10.06 -20.97 -7.95
C MET A 489 -11.25 -21.93 -8.02
N THR A 490 -12.35 -21.51 -8.65
CA THR A 490 -13.52 -22.36 -8.89
C THR A 490 -13.15 -23.62 -9.67
N LYS A 491 -12.36 -23.47 -10.75
CA LYS A 491 -11.87 -24.60 -11.55
C LYS A 491 -11.04 -25.57 -10.71
N LEU A 492 -10.10 -25.06 -9.91
CA LEU A 492 -9.28 -25.87 -9.01
C LEU A 492 -10.12 -26.67 -8.01
N LEU A 493 -11.14 -26.06 -7.40
CA LEU A 493 -11.98 -26.72 -6.40
C LEU A 493 -12.81 -27.85 -7.03
N ILE A 494 -13.40 -27.62 -8.21
CA ILE A 494 -14.11 -28.67 -8.97
C ILE A 494 -13.15 -29.80 -9.37
N GLU A 495 -11.95 -29.48 -9.88
CA GLU A 495 -10.91 -30.46 -10.22
C GLU A 495 -10.37 -31.24 -9.00
N LYS A 496 -10.64 -30.77 -7.78
CA LYS A 496 -10.28 -31.42 -6.52
C LYS A 496 -11.44 -32.11 -5.81
N GLY A 497 -12.59 -32.22 -6.46
CA GLY A 497 -13.74 -32.99 -5.97
C GLY A 497 -14.65 -32.22 -5.01
N ALA A 498 -14.73 -30.89 -5.15
CA ALA A 498 -15.77 -30.12 -4.48
C ALA A 498 -17.16 -30.59 -4.97
N ASP A 499 -18.09 -30.77 -4.03
CA ASP A 499 -19.42 -31.28 -4.33
C ASP A 499 -20.29 -30.25 -5.06
N LEU A 500 -20.93 -30.72 -6.13
CA LEU A 500 -21.84 -29.97 -6.98
C LEU A 500 -23.32 -30.27 -6.69
N HIS A 501 -23.61 -31.35 -5.96
CA HIS A 501 -24.98 -31.78 -5.64
C HIS A 501 -25.58 -31.02 -4.45
N ASN A 502 -24.76 -30.30 -3.69
CA ASN A 502 -25.24 -29.33 -2.72
C ASN A 502 -26.12 -28.26 -3.40
N ALA A 503 -27.40 -28.25 -3.03
CA ALA A 503 -28.43 -27.35 -3.54
C ALA A 503 -28.04 -25.86 -3.55
N ARG A 504 -27.21 -25.41 -2.60
CA ARG A 504 -26.75 -24.01 -2.51
C ARG A 504 -25.73 -23.63 -3.58
N VAL A 505 -25.09 -24.58 -4.26
CA VAL A 505 -24.15 -24.31 -5.37
C VAL A 505 -24.84 -23.52 -6.48
N MET A 506 -26.05 -23.94 -6.88
CA MET A 506 -26.79 -23.24 -7.93
C MET A 506 -27.31 -21.88 -7.45
N VAL A 507 -27.86 -21.80 -6.24
CA VAL A 507 -28.32 -20.53 -5.63
C VAL A 507 -27.19 -19.48 -5.62
N LYS A 508 -26.00 -19.86 -5.14
CA LYS A 508 -24.84 -18.95 -5.03
C LYS A 508 -24.24 -18.61 -6.39
N ALA A 509 -24.33 -19.49 -7.38
CA ALA A 509 -23.94 -19.19 -8.76
C ALA A 509 -24.87 -18.16 -9.42
N ILE A 510 -26.16 -18.17 -9.10
CA ILE A 510 -27.14 -17.17 -9.59
C ILE A 510 -26.91 -15.81 -8.92
N GLU A 511 -26.70 -15.77 -7.60
CA GLU A 511 -26.45 -14.54 -6.84
C GLU A 511 -25.15 -13.81 -7.27
N TYR A 512 -24.07 -14.56 -7.53
CA TYR A 512 -22.74 -13.97 -7.73
C TYR A 512 -22.19 -14.09 -9.16
N GLY A 513 -22.71 -15.01 -9.98
CA GLY A 513 -22.20 -15.31 -11.31
C GLY A 513 -23.03 -14.72 -12.46
N ASP A 514 -22.85 -15.33 -13.63
CA ASP A 514 -23.56 -15.07 -14.87
C ASP A 514 -24.16 -16.38 -15.42
N LEU A 515 -24.83 -16.30 -16.57
CA LEU A 515 -25.41 -17.47 -17.24
C LEU A 515 -24.34 -18.52 -17.60
N ALA A 516 -23.14 -18.10 -17.98
CA ALA A 516 -22.09 -19.03 -18.41
C ALA A 516 -21.59 -19.88 -17.23
N LEU A 517 -21.46 -19.31 -16.02
CA LEU A 517 -21.18 -20.07 -14.79
C LEU A 517 -22.31 -21.06 -14.46
N VAL A 518 -23.57 -20.62 -14.49
CA VAL A 518 -24.74 -21.46 -14.21
C VAL A 518 -24.82 -22.65 -15.19
N GLU A 519 -24.69 -22.38 -16.49
CA GLU A 519 -24.66 -23.43 -17.52
C GLU A 519 -23.53 -24.43 -17.30
N ALA A 520 -22.32 -23.96 -16.98
CA ALA A 520 -21.16 -24.82 -16.85
C ALA A 520 -21.22 -25.70 -15.59
N LEU A 521 -21.77 -25.18 -14.48
CA LEU A 521 -22.05 -25.97 -13.28
C LEU A 521 -23.10 -27.04 -13.58
N TYR A 522 -24.21 -26.69 -14.24
CA TYR A 522 -25.25 -27.64 -14.62
C TYR A 522 -24.71 -28.76 -15.54
N ARG A 523 -23.94 -28.40 -16.58
CA ARG A 523 -23.24 -29.36 -17.46
C ARG A 523 -22.21 -30.23 -16.72
N LYS A 524 -21.74 -29.82 -15.54
CA LYS A 524 -20.84 -30.59 -14.67
C LYS A 524 -21.57 -31.45 -13.62
N GLY A 525 -22.91 -31.44 -13.61
CA GLY A 525 -23.74 -32.24 -12.70
C GLY A 525 -24.28 -31.48 -11.49
N ALA A 526 -24.13 -30.16 -11.42
CA ALA A 526 -24.76 -29.38 -10.35
C ALA A 526 -26.29 -29.39 -10.48
N VAL A 527 -26.97 -29.70 -9.37
CA VAL A 527 -28.42 -29.93 -9.36
C VAL A 527 -29.23 -28.63 -9.38
N LEU A 528 -30.35 -28.64 -10.10
CA LEU A 528 -31.40 -27.62 -10.00
C LEU A 528 -32.33 -27.99 -8.85
N ALA A 529 -31.82 -27.92 -7.62
CA ALA A 529 -32.51 -28.43 -6.44
C ALA A 529 -33.78 -27.62 -6.09
N GLU A 530 -34.84 -28.34 -5.75
CA GLU A 530 -36.11 -27.77 -5.30
C GLU A 530 -36.19 -27.52 -3.79
N HIS A 531 -35.29 -28.12 -3.01
CA HIS A 531 -35.22 -28.01 -1.55
C HIS A 531 -33.74 -27.93 -1.11
N ASP A 532 -33.46 -27.26 0.00
CA ASP A 532 -32.12 -27.25 0.62
C ASP A 532 -31.91 -28.46 1.56
N GLY A 533 -30.71 -28.55 2.15
CA GLY A 533 -30.34 -29.66 3.04
C GLY A 533 -31.17 -29.75 4.33
N ASP A 534 -31.87 -28.67 4.70
CA ASP A 534 -32.78 -28.61 5.85
C ASP A 534 -34.24 -28.87 5.45
N GLY A 535 -34.50 -29.12 4.15
CA GLY A 535 -35.83 -29.37 3.60
C GLY A 535 -36.62 -28.10 3.22
N ASN A 536 -36.02 -26.91 3.29
CA ASN A 536 -36.70 -25.67 2.89
C ASN A 536 -36.83 -25.60 1.37
N ALA A 537 -37.99 -25.20 0.86
CA ALA A 537 -38.19 -25.04 -0.59
C ALA A 537 -37.27 -23.96 -1.17
N ILE A 538 -36.50 -24.32 -2.20
CA ILE A 538 -35.73 -23.41 -3.04
C ILE A 538 -36.56 -23.06 -4.28
N ASP A 539 -36.51 -21.78 -4.65
CA ASP A 539 -36.98 -21.27 -5.95
C ASP A 539 -35.82 -20.54 -6.66
N LEU A 540 -35.17 -21.24 -7.58
CA LEU A 540 -34.07 -20.70 -8.38
C LEU A 540 -34.55 -19.64 -9.39
N VAL A 541 -35.80 -19.73 -9.86
CA VAL A 541 -36.36 -18.83 -10.87
C VAL A 541 -36.63 -17.45 -10.25
N SER A 542 -37.30 -17.42 -9.10
CA SER A 542 -37.53 -16.18 -8.34
C SER A 542 -36.24 -15.62 -7.73
N ASN A 543 -35.27 -16.47 -7.37
CA ASN A 543 -33.93 -16.02 -6.95
C ASN A 543 -33.20 -15.29 -8.10
N ALA A 544 -33.23 -15.83 -9.32
CA ALA A 544 -32.64 -15.19 -10.50
C ALA A 544 -33.35 -13.87 -10.87
N ALA A 545 -34.69 -13.82 -10.76
CA ALA A 545 -35.45 -12.60 -10.98
C ALA A 545 -35.13 -11.51 -9.93
N SER A 546 -35.05 -11.89 -8.65
CA SER A 546 -34.69 -11.00 -7.54
C SER A 546 -33.27 -10.43 -7.65
N ASN A 547 -32.33 -11.20 -8.23
CA ASN A 547 -30.97 -10.77 -8.53
C ASN A 547 -30.84 -10.02 -9.88
N CYS A 548 -31.95 -9.74 -10.56
CA CYS A 548 -32.01 -9.04 -11.85
C CYS A 548 -31.22 -9.75 -12.97
N LYS A 549 -31.44 -11.06 -13.13
CA LYS A 549 -30.75 -11.91 -14.12
C LYS A 549 -31.72 -12.49 -15.17
N PRO A 550 -32.31 -11.70 -16.08
CA PRO A 550 -33.30 -12.19 -17.06
C PRO A 550 -32.81 -13.36 -17.92
N ASP A 551 -31.54 -13.37 -18.32
CA ASP A 551 -30.95 -14.49 -19.08
C ASP A 551 -30.93 -15.81 -18.29
N ILE A 552 -30.68 -15.74 -16.98
CA ILE A 552 -30.71 -16.91 -16.09
C ILE A 552 -32.16 -17.35 -15.82
N VAL A 553 -33.09 -16.39 -15.61
CA VAL A 553 -34.52 -16.70 -15.48
C VAL A 553 -35.01 -17.47 -16.71
N LYS A 554 -34.72 -16.96 -17.91
CA LYS A 554 -35.07 -17.65 -19.17
C LYS A 554 -34.47 -19.06 -19.22
N TYR A 555 -33.18 -19.20 -18.94
CA TYR A 555 -32.52 -20.50 -18.95
C TYR A 555 -33.17 -21.52 -18.01
N LEU A 556 -33.57 -21.12 -16.80
CA LEU A 556 -34.20 -22.01 -15.83
C LEU A 556 -35.62 -22.42 -16.27
N LEU A 557 -36.39 -21.52 -16.87
CA LEU A 557 -37.68 -21.82 -17.50
C LEU A 557 -37.51 -22.81 -18.67
N ASP A 558 -36.49 -22.62 -19.52
CA ASP A 558 -36.11 -23.52 -20.61
C ASP A 558 -35.63 -24.91 -20.09
N LYS A 559 -35.34 -25.05 -18.78
CA LYS A 559 -35.09 -26.33 -18.08
C LYS A 559 -36.33 -26.91 -17.38
N GLY A 560 -37.50 -26.28 -17.54
CA GLY A 560 -38.77 -26.75 -16.98
C GLY A 560 -38.99 -26.40 -15.52
N LEU A 561 -38.15 -25.53 -14.91
CA LEU A 561 -38.43 -25.01 -13.58
C LEU A 561 -39.53 -23.95 -13.64
N VAL A 562 -40.41 -23.94 -12.64
CA VAL A 562 -41.47 -22.95 -12.48
C VAL A 562 -41.27 -22.15 -11.18
N PRO A 563 -41.59 -20.85 -11.16
CA PRO A 563 -41.50 -20.05 -9.94
C PRO A 563 -42.55 -20.49 -8.91
N LYS A 564 -42.14 -20.57 -7.65
CA LYS A 564 -42.97 -20.97 -6.51
C LYS A 564 -43.54 -19.71 -5.86
N ARG A 565 -44.86 -19.50 -5.97
CA ARG A 565 -45.55 -18.40 -5.26
C ARG A 565 -45.42 -18.59 -3.75
N GLY A 566 -45.04 -17.54 -3.03
CA GLY A 566 -44.96 -17.58 -1.57
C GLY A 566 -46.35 -17.75 -0.94
N ALA A 567 -46.45 -18.51 0.16
CA ALA A 567 -47.73 -18.78 0.84
C ALA A 567 -48.44 -17.52 1.37
N ASN A 568 -47.71 -16.41 1.52
CA ASN A 568 -48.22 -15.11 1.96
C ASN A 568 -48.33 -14.07 0.83
N ASP A 569 -48.06 -14.44 -0.42
CA ASP A 569 -48.12 -13.50 -1.54
C ASP A 569 -49.59 -13.20 -1.88
N LYS A 570 -49.99 -11.94 -1.65
CA LYS A 570 -51.31 -11.45 -2.09
C LYS A 570 -51.39 -11.57 -3.61
N GLN A 571 -52.58 -11.86 -4.13
CA GLN A 571 -52.87 -12.11 -5.56
C GLN A 571 -52.48 -10.96 -6.54
N THR A 572 -51.94 -9.85 -6.02
CA THR A 572 -51.45 -8.68 -6.74
C THR A 572 -49.99 -8.76 -7.18
N HIS A 573 -49.21 -9.76 -6.74
CA HIS A 573 -47.82 -9.93 -7.16
C HIS A 573 -47.67 -10.81 -8.41
N THR A 574 -46.69 -10.47 -9.23
CA THR A 574 -46.25 -11.18 -10.44
C THR A 574 -45.67 -12.56 -10.10
N PRO A 575 -45.84 -13.61 -10.94
CA PRO A 575 -45.18 -14.91 -10.76
C PRO A 575 -43.68 -14.85 -10.43
N LEU A 576 -42.94 -13.88 -10.96
CA LEU A 576 -41.52 -13.65 -10.66
C LEU A 576 -41.24 -12.67 -9.49
N GLY A 577 -42.27 -12.23 -8.77
CA GLY A 577 -42.16 -11.30 -7.64
C GLY A 577 -41.82 -9.85 -8.03
N ASN A 578 -41.53 -9.01 -7.02
CA ASN A 578 -41.22 -7.58 -7.21
C ASN A 578 -39.77 -7.35 -7.67
N TYR A 579 -39.59 -6.80 -8.87
CA TYR A 579 -38.25 -6.49 -9.41
C TYR A 579 -37.62 -5.22 -8.80
N SER A 580 -36.55 -5.39 -8.02
CA SER A 580 -35.71 -4.31 -7.49
C SER A 580 -34.61 -3.85 -8.46
N CYS A 581 -34.85 -3.97 -9.77
CA CYS A 581 -33.86 -3.68 -10.80
C CYS A 581 -33.79 -2.19 -11.13
N ASN A 582 -32.57 -1.65 -11.07
CA ASN A 582 -32.24 -0.28 -11.46
C ASN A 582 -32.09 -0.11 -12.97
N ASP A 583 -31.63 -1.16 -13.68
CA ASP A 583 -31.56 -1.15 -15.13
C ASP A 583 -32.96 -1.32 -15.75
N LYS A 584 -33.29 -0.49 -16.73
CA LYS A 584 -34.60 -0.48 -17.38
C LYS A 584 -34.77 -1.64 -18.37
N LEU A 585 -33.73 -1.98 -19.12
CA LEU A 585 -33.77 -3.04 -20.12
C LEU A 585 -33.98 -4.39 -19.43
N ASP A 586 -33.20 -4.71 -18.40
CA ASP A 586 -33.36 -5.97 -17.66
C ASP A 586 -34.71 -6.05 -16.94
N LYS A 587 -35.22 -4.92 -16.43
CA LYS A 587 -36.57 -4.84 -15.85
C LYS A 587 -37.68 -5.10 -16.88
N ASP A 588 -37.54 -4.59 -18.10
CA ASP A 588 -38.51 -4.82 -19.16
C ASP A 588 -38.41 -6.26 -19.74
N ARG A 589 -37.20 -6.85 -19.79
CA ARG A 589 -36.98 -8.27 -20.11
C ARG A 589 -37.63 -9.21 -19.08
N LEU A 590 -37.49 -8.91 -17.79
CA LEU A 590 -38.14 -9.67 -16.72
C LEU A 590 -39.68 -9.60 -16.78
N LYS A 591 -40.25 -8.43 -17.07
CA LYS A 591 -41.71 -8.30 -17.31
C LYS A 591 -42.20 -9.16 -18.49
N ALA A 592 -41.42 -9.23 -19.58
CA ALA A 592 -41.78 -10.05 -20.74
C ALA A 592 -41.77 -11.56 -20.41
N LEU A 593 -40.77 -12.01 -19.63
CA LEU A 593 -40.73 -13.39 -19.13
C LEU A 593 -41.91 -13.68 -18.18
N ASP A 594 -42.23 -12.77 -17.26
CA ASP A 594 -43.37 -12.88 -16.35
C ASP A 594 -44.72 -12.93 -17.08
N ALA A 595 -44.88 -12.18 -18.17
CA ALA A 595 -46.04 -12.27 -19.05
C ALA A 595 -46.11 -13.56 -19.88
N THR A 596 -45.01 -14.31 -19.98
CA THR A 596 -44.94 -15.63 -20.64
C THR A 596 -45.25 -16.78 -19.67
N ILE A 597 -45.14 -16.53 -18.35
CA ILE A 597 -45.42 -17.50 -17.28
C ILE A 597 -46.91 -17.48 -16.85
N LYS A 598 -47.64 -16.38 -17.14
CA LYS A 598 -49.07 -16.21 -16.87
C LYS A 598 -49.94 -16.86 -17.94
#